data_AF-A0A743U688-F1
#
_entry.id   AF-A0A743U688-F1
#
_cell.length_a   1.000
_cell.length_b   1.000
_cell.length_c   1.000
_cell.angle_alpha   90.00
_cell.angle_beta   90.00
_cell.angle_gamma   90.00
#
_symmetry.space_group_name_H-M   'P 1'
#
loop_
_entity.id
_entity.type
_entity.pdbx_description
1 polymer ?
#
loop_
_entity_poly.entity_id
_entity_poly.type
_entity_poly.pdbx_seq_one_letter_code
_entity_poly.pdbx_strand_id
1 'polypeptide(L)'
;MNREIQQRLQWVKLYETSGDAGFVCRRCGISRPTLRKWWRRYLAQGIAGLESHSRRPKRSPSTKTGAGEVALILELRTLRNLGARRIQSELKRLHSISLAIAT
;
A
#
# COMPACT_ATOMS: atom_id res chain seq x y z
N MET A 1 -23.01 -3.64 -4.93
CA MET A 1 -21.86 -4.53 -5.26
C MET A 1 -20.84 -3.73 -6.07
N ASN A 2 -19.56 -3.76 -5.71
CA ASN A 2 -18.52 -2.99 -6.41
C ASN A 2 -18.37 -3.50 -7.86
N ARG A 3 -18.49 -2.61 -8.87
CA ARG A 3 -18.40 -2.94 -10.31
C ARG A 3 -17.12 -3.68 -10.66
N GLU A 4 -16.03 -3.38 -9.95
CA GLU A 4 -14.74 -4.04 -10.13
C GLU A 4 -14.77 -5.53 -9.70
N ILE A 5 -15.47 -5.84 -8.61
CA ILE A 5 -15.63 -7.22 -8.12
C ILE A 5 -16.45 -8.02 -9.13
N GLN A 6 -17.53 -7.45 -9.67
CA GLN A 6 -18.37 -8.11 -10.67
C GLN A 6 -17.58 -8.44 -11.94
N GLN A 7 -16.74 -7.51 -12.41
CA GLN A 7 -15.90 -7.73 -13.58
C GLN A 7 -14.89 -8.85 -13.34
N ARG A 8 -14.22 -8.86 -12.18
CA ARG A 8 -13.28 -9.93 -11.80
C ARG A 8 -13.97 -11.28 -11.64
N LEU A 9 -15.18 -11.30 -11.10
CA LEU A 9 -15.98 -12.52 -10.97
C LEU A 9 -16.33 -13.09 -12.34
N GLN A 10 -16.65 -12.24 -13.31
CA GLN A 10 -16.87 -12.68 -14.69
C GLN A 10 -15.63 -13.33 -15.30
N TRP A 11 -14.44 -12.77 -15.07
CA TRP A 11 -13.19 -13.38 -15.56
C TRP A 11 -12.96 -14.77 -14.99
N VAL A 12 -13.19 -14.91 -13.68
CA VAL A 12 -12.98 -16.16 -12.96
C VAL A 12 -14.01 -17.21 -13.37
N LYS A 13 -15.29 -16.87 -13.44
CA LYS A 13 -16.34 -17.79 -13.91
C LYS A 13 -16.11 -18.23 -15.36
N LEU A 14 -15.70 -17.30 -16.23
CA LEU A 14 -15.41 -17.64 -17.62
C LEU A 14 -14.24 -18.63 -17.70
N TYR A 15 -13.20 -18.44 -16.88
CA TYR A 15 -12.06 -19.34 -16.82
C TYR A 15 -12.41 -20.71 -16.23
N GLU A 16 -13.29 -20.74 -15.22
CA GLU A 16 -13.82 -21.97 -14.63
C GLU A 16 -14.60 -22.81 -15.65
N THR A 17 -15.42 -22.17 -16.49
CA THR A 17 -16.14 -22.87 -17.56
C THR A 17 -15.23 -23.29 -18.73
N SER A 18 -14.30 -22.42 -19.16
CA SER A 18 -13.54 -22.67 -20.39
C SER A 18 -12.24 -23.45 -20.22
N GLY A 19 -11.59 -23.38 -19.05
CA GLY A 19 -10.24 -23.91 -18.82
C GLY A 19 -9.11 -23.21 -19.59
N ASP A 20 -9.43 -22.50 -20.69
CA ASP A 20 -8.47 -21.78 -21.53
C ASP A 20 -8.22 -20.34 -21.07
N ALA A 21 -7.03 -20.12 -20.49
CA ALA A 21 -6.59 -18.78 -20.06
C ALA A 21 -6.39 -17.82 -21.24
N GLY A 22 -5.99 -18.30 -22.42
CA GLY A 22 -5.79 -17.49 -23.62
C GLY A 22 -7.10 -16.95 -24.19
N PHE A 23 -8.13 -17.79 -24.28
CA PHE A 23 -9.48 -17.37 -24.65
C PHE A 23 -10.02 -16.30 -23.69
N VAL A 24 -9.96 -16.54 -22.38
CA VAL A 24 -10.44 -15.59 -21.36
C VAL A 24 -9.69 -14.25 -21.45
N CYS A 25 -8.37 -14.27 -21.56
CA CYS A 25 -7.56 -13.05 -21.65
C CYS A 25 -7.91 -12.20 -22.89
N ARG A 26 -8.12 -12.85 -24.05
CA ARG A 26 -8.54 -12.18 -25.28
C ARG A 26 -9.94 -11.59 -25.15
N ARG A 27 -10.90 -12.35 -24.61
CA ARG A 27 -12.30 -11.92 -24.47
C ARG A 27 -12.49 -10.82 -23.41
N CYS A 28 -11.71 -10.87 -22.33
CA CYS A 28 -11.83 -9.94 -21.21
C CYS A 28 -10.85 -8.76 -21.26
N GLY A 29 -9.94 -8.73 -22.24
CA GLY A 29 -8.96 -7.64 -22.38
C GLY A 29 -7.94 -7.58 -21.24
N ILE A 30 -7.56 -8.72 -20.67
CA ILE A 30 -6.63 -8.79 -19.52
C ILE A 30 -5.40 -9.63 -19.83
N SER A 31 -4.31 -9.37 -19.10
CA SER A 31 -3.11 -10.19 -19.18
C SER A 31 -3.27 -11.54 -18.44
N ARG A 32 -2.55 -12.57 -18.89
CA ARG A 32 -2.48 -13.87 -18.19
C ARG A 32 -2.04 -13.74 -16.72
N PRO A 33 -1.03 -12.91 -16.36
CA PRO A 33 -0.70 -12.65 -14.96
C PRO A 33 -1.87 -12.09 -14.14
N THR A 34 -2.67 -11.18 -14.72
CA THR A 34 -3.86 -10.62 -14.05
C THR A 34 -4.88 -11.72 -13.78
N LEU A 35 -5.21 -12.56 -14.76
CA LEU A 35 -6.13 -13.68 -14.58
C LEU A 35 -5.64 -14.65 -13.51
N ARG A 36 -4.37 -15.08 -13.57
CA ARG A 36 -3.76 -16.00 -12.60
C ARG A 36 -3.74 -15.44 -11.18
N LYS A 37 -3.56 -14.12 -11.02
CA LYS A 37 -3.63 -13.45 -9.70
C LYS A 37 -5.03 -13.60 -9.11
N TRP A 38 -6.05 -13.23 -9.87
CA TRP A 38 -7.43 -13.23 -9.37
C TRP A 38 -7.98 -14.65 -9.20
N TRP A 39 -7.63 -15.58 -10.08
CA TRP A 39 -7.96 -17.00 -9.93
C TRP A 39 -7.42 -17.58 -8.61
N ARG A 40 -6.13 -17.36 -8.30
CA ARG A 40 -5.55 -17.82 -7.03
C ARG A 40 -6.24 -17.22 -5.80
N ARG A 41 -6.61 -15.94 -5.85
CA ARG A 41 -7.32 -15.29 -4.75
C ARG A 41 -8.74 -15.82 -4.59
N TYR A 42 -9.44 -16.06 -5.70
CA TYR A 42 -10.77 -16.65 -5.70
C TYR A 42 -10.75 -18.07 -5.12
N LEU A 43 -9.78 -18.90 -5.49
CA LEU A 43 -9.64 -20.24 -4.91
C LEU A 43 -9.38 -20.21 -3.40
N ALA A 44 -8.67 -19.19 -2.90
CA ALA A 44 -8.35 -19.09 -1.49
C ALA A 44 -9.48 -18.49 -0.62
N GLN A 45 -10.26 -17.55 -1.16
CA GLN A 45 -11.16 -16.70 -0.37
C GLN A 45 -12.54 -16.47 -1.04
N GLY A 46 -12.82 -17.17 -2.13
CA GLY A 46 -14.04 -16.99 -2.93
C GLY A 46 -14.18 -15.54 -3.43
N ILE A 47 -15.40 -15.02 -3.36
CA ILE A 47 -15.74 -13.67 -3.81
C ILE A 47 -14.98 -12.59 -3.03
N ALA A 48 -14.70 -12.81 -1.73
CA ALA A 48 -13.94 -11.86 -0.90
C ALA A 48 -12.51 -11.66 -1.42
N GLY A 49 -11.90 -12.69 -2.02
CA GLY A 49 -10.58 -12.59 -2.64
C GLY A 49 -10.51 -11.69 -3.88
N LEU A 50 -11.67 -11.33 -4.45
CA LEU A 50 -11.77 -10.42 -5.61
C LEU A 50 -11.80 -8.95 -5.21
N GLU A 51 -11.79 -8.64 -3.92
CA GLU A 51 -11.71 -7.28 -3.44
C GLU A 51 -10.35 -6.64 -3.73
N SER A 52 -10.38 -5.34 -3.99
CA SER A 52 -9.17 -4.54 -4.15
C SER A 52 -8.53 -4.32 -2.79
N HIS A 53 -7.32 -4.84 -2.62
CA HIS A 53 -6.52 -4.51 -1.44
C HIS A 53 -5.94 -3.11 -1.59
N SER A 54 -5.66 -2.47 -0.45
CA SER A 54 -4.96 -1.18 -0.42
C SER A 54 -3.68 -1.24 -1.26
N ARG A 55 -3.51 -0.26 -2.15
CA ARG A 55 -2.28 -0.05 -2.93
C ARG A 55 -1.24 0.75 -2.16
N ARG A 56 -1.58 1.21 -0.94
CA ARG A 56 -0.68 2.01 -0.11
C ARG A 56 0.54 1.15 0.25
N PRO A 57 1.77 1.68 0.08
CA PRO A 57 2.95 0.97 0.53
C PRO A 57 2.84 0.68 2.03
N LYS A 58 3.16 -0.56 2.42
CA LYS A 58 3.16 -0.97 3.84
C LYS A 58 4.20 -0.21 4.67
N ARG A 59 5.25 0.30 4.03
CA ARG A 59 6.31 1.09 4.64
C ARG A 59 6.56 2.32 3.77
N SER A 60 6.33 3.50 4.34
CA SER A 60 6.71 4.80 3.78
C SER A 60 7.70 5.46 4.75
N PRO A 61 8.73 6.18 4.28
CA PRO A 61 9.56 7.01 5.16
C PRO A 61 8.74 7.95 6.04
N SER A 62 7.63 8.50 5.50
CA SER A 62 6.69 9.34 6.26
C SER A 62 5.91 8.61 7.36
N THR A 63 5.96 7.28 7.42
CA THR A 63 5.40 6.48 8.53
C THR A 63 6.42 6.23 9.63
N LYS A 64 7.71 6.56 9.41
CA LYS A 64 8.76 6.41 10.43
C LYS A 64 8.63 7.44 11.56
N THR A 65 8.03 8.59 11.26
CA THR A 65 7.90 9.70 12.22
C THR A 65 6.46 9.77 12.70
N GLY A 66 6.25 9.57 14.00
CA GLY A 66 4.93 9.71 14.63
C GLY A 66 4.46 11.17 14.63
N ALA A 67 3.16 11.40 14.80
CA ALA A 67 2.59 12.76 14.82
C ALA A 67 3.24 13.65 15.90
N GLY A 68 3.58 13.09 17.07
CA GLY A 68 4.27 13.82 18.15
C GLY A 68 5.71 14.22 17.78
N GLU A 69 6.45 13.34 17.11
CA GLU A 69 7.81 13.62 16.64
C GLU A 69 7.81 14.72 15.57
N VAL A 70 6.84 14.70 14.65
CA VAL A 70 6.66 15.76 13.64
C VAL A 70 6.37 17.10 14.31
N ALA A 71 5.47 17.14 15.30
CA ALA A 71 5.15 18.37 16.03
C ALA A 71 6.37 18.96 16.73
N LEU A 72 7.17 18.13 17.41
CA LEU A 72 8.42 18.54 18.06
C LEU A 72 9.45 19.08 17.06
N ILE A 73 9.62 18.45 15.90
CA ILE A 73 10.51 18.95 14.85
C ILE A 73 10.05 20.33 14.35
N LEU A 74 8.74 20.51 14.14
CA LEU A 74 8.16 21.77 13.69
C LEU A 74 8.33 22.88 14.75
N GLU A 75 8.12 22.57 16.02
CA GLU A 75 8.35 23.50 17.12
C GLU A 75 9.81 23.94 17.20
N LEU A 76 10.76 23.00 17.15
CA LEU A 76 12.19 23.32 17.19
C LEU A 76 12.65 24.13 15.97
N ARG A 77 12.04 23.92 14.80
CA ARG A 77 12.28 24.74 13.61
C ARG A 77 11.74 26.16 13.76
N THR A 78 10.53 26.30 14.30
CA THR A 78 9.83 27.59 14.34
C THR A 78 10.31 28.47 15.50
N LEU A 79 10.40 27.93 16.71
CA LEU A 79 10.75 28.70 17.91
C LEU A 79 12.25 28.97 18.04
N ARG A 80 13.09 28.03 17.63
CA ARG A 80 14.54 28.08 17.87
C ARG A 80 15.37 28.21 16.59
N ASN A 81 14.72 28.20 15.42
CA ASN A 81 15.35 28.29 14.10
C ASN A 81 16.55 27.33 13.92
N LEU A 82 16.42 26.11 14.46
CA LEU A 82 17.51 25.14 14.47
C LEU A 82 17.62 24.43 13.12
N GLY A 83 18.85 24.26 12.63
CA GLY A 83 19.13 23.40 11.49
C GLY A 83 18.96 21.91 11.83
N ALA A 84 18.79 21.07 10.79
CA ALA A 84 18.46 19.65 10.96
C ALA A 84 19.37 18.86 11.91
N ARG A 85 20.70 19.11 11.89
CA ARG A 85 21.65 18.47 12.81
C ARG A 85 21.41 18.86 14.28
N ARG A 86 21.12 20.14 14.54
CA ARG A 86 20.84 20.62 15.91
C ARG A 86 19.51 20.09 16.41
N ILE A 87 18.49 20.02 15.55
CA ILE A 87 17.21 19.39 15.88
C ILE A 87 17.42 17.93 16.27
N GLN A 88 18.20 17.17 15.52
CA GLN A 88 18.52 15.78 15.88
C GLN A 88 19.19 15.68 17.27
N SER A 89 20.16 16.55 17.56
CA SER A 89 20.81 16.59 18.87
C SER A 89 19.85 16.93 19.99
N GLU A 90 18.95 17.91 19.80
CA GLU A 90 17.94 18.30 20.80
C GLU A 90 16.89 17.22 21.01
N LEU A 91 16.40 16.58 19.93
CA LEU A 91 15.49 15.44 20.05
C LEU A 91 16.10 14.30 20.86
N LYS A 92 17.39 14.02 20.65
CA LYS A 92 18.12 13.01 21.42
C LYS A 92 18.31 13.42 22.88
N ARG A 93 18.63 14.70 23.14
CA ARG A 93 18.95 15.24 24.46
C ARG A 93 17.73 15.43 25.35
N LEU A 94 16.67 16.04 24.82
CA LEU A 94 15.48 16.46 25.58
C LEU A 94 14.35 15.43 25.53
N HIS A 95 14.25 14.67 24.43
CA HIS A 95 13.11 13.79 24.20
C HIS A 95 13.51 12.31 24.04
N SER A 96 14.81 11.98 24.13
CA SER A 96 15.36 10.63 23.93
C SER A 96 14.95 9.98 22.58
N ILE A 97 14.63 10.80 21.58
CA ILE A 97 14.20 10.36 20.25
C ILE A 97 15.41 10.37 19.30
N SER A 98 15.67 9.23 18.66
CA SER A 98 16.78 9.07 17.70
C SER A 98 16.26 8.93 16.27
N LEU A 99 16.20 10.05 15.54
CA LEU A 99 15.85 10.07 14.12
C LEU A 99 17.08 10.29 13.24
N ALA A 100 17.07 9.72 12.03
CA ALA A 100 18.12 9.98 11.04
C ALA A 100 17.95 11.39 10.44
N ILE A 101 19.05 12.01 10.00
CA ILE A 101 19.01 13.36 9.41
C ILE A 101 18.14 13.40 8.13
N ALA A 102 18.11 12.30 7.37
CA ALA A 102 17.36 12.19 6.12
C ALA A 102 15.94 11.61 6.30
N THR A 103 15.37 11.70 7.51
CA THR A 103 13.99 11.26 7.80
C THR A 103 13.00 12.29 7.28
#